data_AF-A0A3N4M1W8-F1
#
_entry.id   AF-A0A3N4M1W8-F1
#
_cell.length_a   1.000
_cell.length_b   1.000
_cell.length_c   1.000
_cell.angle_alpha   90.00
_cell.angle_beta   90.00
_cell.angle_gamma   90.00
#
_symmetry.space_group_name_H-M   'P 1'
#
loop_
_entity.id
_entity.type
_entity.pdbx_description
1 polymer ?
#
loop_
_entity_poly.entity_id
_entity_poly.type
_entity_poly.pdbx_seq_one_letter_code
_entity_poly.pdbx_strand_id
1 'polypeptide(L)'
;FPDGEVDCNTFPDAYGALPIPWMKFGGWTGVQINGGAGNKCVDGGLCSYACPPGYSKAQWPEIQPASGESHGGLSCQNGKLYKTNSAYNSLCVKGHGNVYVKNELSKSVPICRTDYPGSENMNVPTFSTPGSKLPLTNPDGNTYYKWQGKLTSAQYYVNPQGTSIEDGCIWGTPDGGLGNWSPMIFGVGYSNGMSWLSISQNQLYSKSLNFNVKIVGGPDSKLNGKCKYENGQFSGGGYGEQGCTAALISGDAYFVLY
;
A
#
# COMPACT_ATOMS: atom_id res chain seq x y z
N PHE A 1 15.51 12.92 -8.67
CA PHE A 1 14.58 14.03 -8.40
C PHE A 1 15.42 15.29 -8.21
N PRO A 2 15.11 16.38 -8.91
CA PRO A 2 15.91 17.61 -8.82
C PRO A 2 15.48 18.44 -7.60
N ASP A 3 16.31 18.41 -6.56
CA ASP A 3 16.05 19.13 -5.31
C ASP A 3 16.06 20.64 -5.54
N GLY A 4 15.03 21.34 -5.05
CA GLY A 4 14.94 22.79 -5.13
C GLY A 4 14.52 23.34 -6.50
N GLU A 5 14.25 22.49 -7.50
CA GLU A 5 13.88 22.95 -8.84
C GLU A 5 12.37 22.92 -9.08
N VAL A 6 11.68 21.87 -8.62
CA VAL A 6 10.25 21.67 -8.82
C VAL A 6 9.44 22.51 -7.83
N ASP A 7 8.43 23.24 -8.31
CA ASP A 7 7.53 24.02 -7.45
C ASP A 7 6.63 23.12 -6.60
N CYS A 8 6.32 23.53 -5.37
CA CYS A 8 5.46 22.76 -4.47
C CYS A 8 4.03 22.54 -4.98
N ASN A 9 3.55 23.41 -5.86
CA ASN A 9 2.24 23.26 -6.50
C ASN A 9 2.26 22.32 -7.73
N THR A 10 3.44 21.82 -8.13
CA THR A 10 3.63 20.91 -9.25
C THR A 10 3.77 19.49 -8.73
N PHE A 11 2.85 18.61 -9.12
CA PHE A 11 2.94 17.20 -8.77
C PHE A 11 4.08 16.52 -9.56
N PRO A 12 4.94 15.69 -8.95
CA PRO A 12 6.16 15.20 -9.58
C PRO A 12 5.95 13.91 -10.40
N ASP A 13 4.89 13.85 -11.21
CA ASP A 13 4.57 12.70 -12.08
C ASP A 13 5.66 12.43 -13.13
N ALA A 14 6.28 13.50 -13.65
CA ALA A 14 7.46 13.41 -14.53
C ALA A 14 8.65 12.65 -13.90
N TYR A 15 8.64 12.44 -12.57
CA TYR A 15 9.66 11.74 -11.81
C TYR A 15 9.19 10.39 -11.25
N GLY A 16 8.07 9.86 -11.79
CA GLY A 16 7.56 8.53 -11.50
C GLY A 16 6.56 8.45 -10.33
N ALA A 17 6.19 9.58 -9.73
CA ALA A 17 5.10 9.61 -8.76
C ALA A 17 3.75 9.38 -9.47
N LEU A 18 2.83 8.68 -8.81
CA LEU A 18 1.49 8.39 -9.32
C LEU A 18 0.48 9.39 -8.71
N PRO A 19 -0.20 10.22 -9.51
CA PRO A 19 -1.17 11.18 -8.98
C PRO A 19 -2.45 10.48 -8.52
N ILE A 20 -3.00 10.94 -7.38
CA ILE A 20 -4.26 10.49 -6.78
C ILE A 20 -5.28 11.65 -6.81
N PRO A 21 -5.87 11.98 -7.96
CA PRO A 21 -6.64 13.21 -8.13
C PRO A 21 -7.94 13.25 -7.30
N TRP A 22 -8.55 12.10 -7.02
CA TRP A 22 -9.81 12.03 -6.27
C TRP A 22 -9.67 12.42 -4.79
N MET A 23 -8.44 12.41 -4.24
CA MET A 23 -8.18 12.88 -2.87
C MET A 23 -8.26 14.41 -2.76
N LYS A 24 -8.32 15.14 -3.89
CA LYS A 24 -8.42 16.61 -3.93
C LYS A 24 -7.25 17.35 -3.24
N PHE A 25 -6.11 16.68 -3.13
CA PHE A 25 -4.86 17.26 -2.63
C PHE A 25 -3.89 17.59 -3.76
N GLY A 26 -4.35 17.96 -4.96
CA GLY A 26 -3.44 18.25 -6.08
C GLY A 26 -2.61 17.06 -6.56
N GLY A 27 -3.13 15.84 -6.44
CA GLY A 27 -2.47 14.59 -6.82
C GLY A 27 -1.71 13.90 -5.69
N TRP A 28 -1.42 14.60 -4.58
CA TRP A 28 -0.77 14.02 -3.40
C TRP A 28 -1.68 12.99 -2.70
N THR A 29 -1.09 11.96 -2.09
CA THR A 29 -1.81 10.99 -1.23
C THR A 29 -2.21 11.62 0.10
N GLY A 30 -1.50 12.67 0.52
CA GLY A 30 -1.80 13.46 1.70
C GLY A 30 -0.72 14.50 1.92
N VAL A 31 -1.00 15.48 2.76
CA VAL A 31 -0.01 16.49 3.15
C VAL A 31 0.03 16.55 4.66
N GLN A 32 1.23 16.51 5.24
CA GLN A 32 1.44 16.67 6.68
C GLN A 32 2.08 18.05 6.92
N ILE A 33 1.48 18.89 7.76
CA ILE A 33 1.97 20.24 8.09
C ILE A 33 1.99 20.37 9.61
N ASN A 34 3.15 20.70 10.19
CA ASN A 34 3.31 20.91 11.63
C ASN A 34 2.77 19.75 12.50
N GLY A 35 2.90 18.51 12.06
CA GLY A 35 2.38 17.33 12.77
C GLY A 35 0.86 17.11 12.64
N GLY A 36 0.19 17.83 11.74
CA GLY A 36 -1.24 17.65 11.45
C GLY A 36 -1.52 17.44 9.96
N ALA A 37 -2.78 17.15 9.64
CA ALA A 37 -3.23 16.99 8.26
C ALA A 37 -3.39 18.35 7.55
N GLY A 38 -2.78 18.47 6.37
CA GLY A 38 -2.95 19.56 5.43
C GLY A 38 -3.68 19.10 4.17
N ASN A 39 -4.20 20.05 3.40
CA ASN A 39 -4.94 19.80 2.16
C ASN A 39 -4.22 20.28 0.89
N LYS A 40 -3.06 20.93 1.03
CA LYS A 40 -2.27 21.48 -0.08
C LYS A 40 -0.79 21.44 0.25
N CYS A 41 0.04 21.08 -0.72
CA CYS A 41 1.48 21.15 -0.61
C CYS A 41 1.95 22.61 -0.61
N VAL A 42 2.38 23.09 0.55
CA VAL A 42 2.82 24.47 0.82
C VAL A 42 4.04 24.44 1.74
N ASP A 43 4.72 25.59 1.86
CA ASP A 43 5.94 25.70 2.68
C ASP A 43 5.74 25.14 4.10
N GLY A 44 6.71 24.33 4.54
CA GLY A 44 6.64 23.58 5.80
C GLY A 44 5.88 22.26 5.71
N GLY A 45 5.28 21.95 4.56
CA GLY A 45 4.57 20.69 4.33
C GLY A 45 5.47 19.53 3.92
N LEU A 46 5.10 18.33 4.36
CA LEU A 46 5.53 17.05 3.79
C LEU A 46 4.44 16.56 2.83
N CYS A 47 4.76 16.56 1.55
CA CYS A 47 3.83 16.27 0.45
C CYS A 47 4.01 14.81 0.03
N SER A 48 3.07 13.98 0.49
CA SER A 48 3.10 12.54 0.33
C SER A 48 2.57 12.13 -1.04
N TYR A 49 3.20 11.14 -1.69
CA TYR A 49 2.86 10.70 -3.04
C TYR A 49 2.80 9.17 -3.14
N ALA A 50 2.03 8.68 -4.12
CA ALA A 50 2.00 7.27 -4.46
C ALA A 50 3.09 6.90 -5.48
N CYS A 51 3.43 5.62 -5.50
CA CYS A 51 4.27 5.00 -6.54
C CYS A 51 3.45 3.94 -7.28
N PRO A 52 3.83 3.59 -8.52
CA PRO A 52 3.17 2.52 -9.26
C PRO A 52 3.14 1.18 -8.49
N PRO A 53 2.18 0.28 -8.78
CA PRO A 53 2.14 -1.05 -8.18
C PRO A 53 3.49 -1.79 -8.27
N GLY A 54 3.90 -2.42 -7.18
CA GLY A 54 5.23 -3.05 -7.06
C GLY A 54 6.34 -2.11 -6.53
N TYR A 55 6.08 -0.81 -6.45
CA TYR A 55 7.01 0.19 -5.94
C TYR A 55 6.55 0.80 -4.61
N SER A 56 7.51 1.31 -3.88
CA SER A 56 7.36 2.04 -2.63
C SER A 56 7.92 3.44 -2.78
N LYS A 57 7.37 4.37 -2.00
CA LYS A 57 7.93 5.70 -1.83
C LYS A 57 9.36 5.59 -1.31
N ALA A 58 10.26 6.46 -1.71
CA ALA A 58 11.65 6.48 -1.27
C ALA A 58 11.97 7.62 -0.29
N GLN A 59 11.03 8.55 -0.12
CA GLN A 59 11.23 9.81 0.57
C GLN A 59 10.45 9.84 1.89
N TRP A 60 11.19 9.83 2.99
CA TRP A 60 10.74 10.09 4.35
C TRP A 60 11.90 10.72 5.14
N PRO A 61 11.66 11.62 6.11
CA PRO A 61 12.73 12.15 6.94
C PRO A 61 13.31 11.06 7.85
N GLU A 62 14.62 11.13 8.10
CA GLU A 62 15.31 10.22 9.03
C GLU A 62 14.74 10.31 10.46
N ILE A 63 14.47 11.54 10.91
CA ILE A 63 13.84 11.80 12.20
C ILE A 63 12.32 11.63 12.05
N GLN A 64 11.78 10.63 12.74
CA GLN A 64 10.35 10.37 12.84
C GLN A 64 9.79 10.86 14.19
N PRO A 65 8.52 11.27 14.26
CA PRO A 65 7.89 11.71 15.50
C PRO A 65 7.91 10.66 16.62
N ALA A 66 8.05 11.12 17.87
CA ALA A 66 7.95 10.25 19.05
C ALA A 66 6.53 9.69 19.27
N SER A 67 5.50 10.32 18.69
CA SER A 67 4.10 9.84 18.71
C SER A 67 3.94 8.46 18.05
N GLY A 68 4.88 8.08 17.17
CA GLY A 68 4.76 6.87 16.35
C GLY A 68 4.00 7.11 15.05
N GLU A 69 3.56 8.32 14.74
CA GLU A 69 3.07 8.65 13.39
C GLU A 69 4.21 8.50 12.39
N SER A 70 3.91 7.98 11.20
CA SER A 70 4.88 8.00 10.11
C SER A 70 4.85 9.33 9.38
N HIS A 71 6.03 9.86 9.07
CA HIS A 71 6.20 11.03 8.21
C HIS A 71 6.84 10.57 6.90
N GLY A 72 6.29 11.00 5.77
CA GLY A 72 6.79 10.63 4.44
C GLY A 72 6.33 11.58 3.34
N GLY A 73 7.14 11.71 2.29
CA GLY A 73 6.89 12.63 1.18
C GLY A 73 8.08 13.51 0.86
N LEU A 74 7.88 14.46 -0.05
CA LEU A 74 8.84 15.54 -0.32
C LEU A 74 8.59 16.71 0.63
N SER A 75 9.63 17.43 1.02
CA SER A 75 9.48 18.65 1.81
C SER A 75 9.28 19.85 0.90
N CYS A 76 8.30 20.69 1.19
CA CYS A 76 8.15 21.99 0.54
C CYS A 76 8.84 23.09 1.36
N GLN A 77 9.80 23.77 0.75
CA GLN A 77 10.58 24.85 1.37
C GLN A 77 10.82 25.97 0.36
N ASN A 78 10.49 27.21 0.72
CA ASN A 78 10.66 28.39 -0.14
C ASN A 78 10.01 28.21 -1.53
N GLY A 79 8.83 27.60 -1.57
CA GLY A 79 8.07 27.30 -2.77
C GLY A 79 8.59 26.12 -3.60
N LYS A 80 9.65 25.43 -3.16
CA LYS A 80 10.29 24.34 -3.91
C LYS A 80 10.27 23.00 -3.17
N LEU A 81 10.19 21.91 -3.92
CA LEU A 81 10.23 20.55 -3.41
C LEU A 81 11.67 20.05 -3.21
N TYR A 82 11.89 19.39 -2.08
CA TYR A 82 13.17 18.77 -1.70
C TYR A 82 12.94 17.32 -1.27
N LYS A 83 13.87 16.43 -1.65
CA LYS A 83 13.98 15.10 -1.07
C LYS A 83 14.14 15.19 0.45
N THR A 84 13.51 14.27 1.15
CA THR A 84 13.66 14.10 2.61
C THR A 84 14.59 12.93 2.95
N ASN A 85 14.92 12.09 1.97
CA ASN A 85 15.85 10.99 2.11
C ASN A 85 16.92 11.05 1.01
N SER A 86 18.12 11.45 1.40
CA SER A 86 19.26 11.60 0.49
C SER A 86 19.84 10.27 0.00
N ALA A 87 19.53 9.15 0.68
CA ALA A 87 19.99 7.82 0.27
C ALA A 87 19.38 7.36 -1.07
N TYR A 88 18.29 7.99 -1.50
CA TYR A 88 17.60 7.65 -2.75
C TYR A 88 17.58 8.82 -3.73
N ASN A 89 17.90 8.52 -5.00
CA ASN A 89 17.84 9.50 -6.08
C ASN A 89 16.51 9.50 -6.84
N SER A 90 15.77 8.39 -6.78
CA SER A 90 14.42 8.25 -7.32
C SER A 90 13.36 8.52 -6.24
N LEU A 91 12.16 8.91 -6.66
CA LEU A 91 11.00 9.01 -5.78
C LEU A 91 10.43 7.63 -5.43
N CYS A 92 10.51 6.70 -6.38
CA CYS A 92 9.98 5.36 -6.22
C CYS A 92 11.12 4.32 -6.25
N VAL A 93 11.05 3.37 -5.34
CA VAL A 93 11.97 2.23 -5.24
C VAL A 93 11.19 0.94 -5.35
N LYS A 94 11.74 -0.05 -6.06
CA LYS A 94 11.07 -1.33 -6.24
C LYS A 94 11.04 -2.09 -4.91
N GLY A 95 9.93 -2.75 -4.59
CA GLY A 95 9.94 -3.77 -3.53
C GLY A 95 10.78 -4.98 -3.94
N HIS A 96 10.88 -5.97 -3.04
CA HIS A 96 11.53 -7.25 -3.33
C HIS A 96 10.94 -7.94 -4.59
N GLY A 97 9.64 -7.77 -4.81
CA GLY A 97 8.92 -8.32 -5.97
C GLY A 97 8.24 -9.66 -5.67
N ASN A 98 8.01 -10.44 -6.73
CA ASN A 98 7.49 -11.82 -6.70
C ASN A 98 6.11 -12.03 -6.07
N VAL A 99 5.39 -10.96 -5.75
CA VAL A 99 4.02 -11.02 -5.20
C VAL A 99 3.08 -10.25 -6.12
N TYR A 100 1.97 -10.88 -6.48
CA TYR A 100 1.00 -10.35 -7.43
C TYR A 100 -0.43 -10.51 -6.91
N VAL A 101 -1.35 -9.70 -7.44
CA VAL A 101 -2.77 -10.00 -7.45
C VAL A 101 -3.18 -10.48 -8.84
N LYS A 102 -4.02 -11.52 -8.90
CA LYS A 102 -4.65 -12.05 -10.11
C LYS A 102 -6.16 -12.00 -9.93
N ASN A 103 -6.86 -11.29 -10.81
CA ASN A 103 -8.30 -11.16 -10.74
C ASN A 103 -8.98 -12.08 -11.76
N GLU A 104 -9.65 -13.14 -11.28
CA GLU A 104 -10.44 -14.08 -12.08
C GLU A 104 -11.94 -13.73 -12.06
N LEU A 105 -12.33 -12.66 -11.36
CA LEU A 105 -13.70 -12.15 -11.31
C LEU A 105 -14.07 -11.43 -12.61
N SER A 106 -15.37 -11.25 -12.83
CA SER A 106 -15.93 -10.44 -13.92
C SER A 106 -15.98 -8.95 -13.62
N LYS A 107 -15.58 -8.51 -12.41
CA LYS A 107 -15.59 -7.11 -11.97
C LYS A 107 -14.23 -6.67 -11.44
N SER A 108 -13.99 -5.36 -11.51
CA SER A 108 -12.79 -4.73 -10.95
C SER A 108 -12.80 -4.73 -9.41
N VAL A 109 -11.62 -4.74 -8.81
CA VAL A 109 -11.41 -4.68 -7.36
C VAL A 109 -10.34 -3.63 -7.04
N PRO A 110 -10.70 -2.54 -6.33
CA PRO A 110 -9.72 -1.60 -5.76
C PRO A 110 -8.99 -2.23 -4.56
N ILE A 111 -7.68 -2.37 -4.67
CA ILE A 111 -6.81 -2.88 -3.60
C ILE A 111 -5.88 -1.73 -3.20
N CYS A 112 -6.15 -1.11 -2.06
CA CYS A 112 -5.55 0.19 -1.73
C CYS A 112 -4.57 0.02 -0.56
N ARG A 113 -3.29 0.27 -0.83
CA ARG A 113 -2.24 0.19 0.18
C ARG A 113 -2.29 1.41 1.09
N THR A 114 -1.94 1.21 2.36
CA THR A 114 -1.61 2.31 3.26
C THR A 114 -0.47 3.16 2.67
N ASP A 115 -0.64 4.48 2.74
CA ASP A 115 0.37 5.48 2.39
C ASP A 115 1.43 5.54 3.49
N TYR A 116 2.36 4.58 3.43
CA TYR A 116 3.30 4.32 4.51
C TYR A 116 4.76 4.17 4.01
N PRO A 117 5.71 4.95 4.55
CA PRO A 117 5.51 6.07 5.49
C PRO A 117 4.85 7.27 4.81
N GLY A 118 4.03 8.03 5.54
CA GLY A 118 3.30 9.17 4.97
C GLY A 118 2.03 9.50 5.72
N SER A 119 0.96 9.81 4.98
CA SER A 119 -0.32 10.21 5.57
C SER A 119 -1.11 9.08 6.22
N GLU A 120 -0.68 7.82 6.05
CA GLU A 120 -1.35 6.62 6.55
C GLU A 120 -2.77 6.39 6.00
N ASN A 121 -3.16 7.14 4.97
CA ASN A 121 -4.39 6.92 4.21
C ASN A 121 -4.32 5.62 3.38
N MET A 122 -5.46 4.99 3.13
CA MET A 122 -5.59 3.76 2.35
C MET A 122 -5.84 4.09 0.88
N ASN A 123 -4.95 4.88 0.29
CA ASN A 123 -5.20 5.52 -1.00
C ASN A 123 -4.09 5.33 -2.03
N VAL A 124 -3.11 4.47 -1.77
CA VAL A 124 -2.12 4.07 -2.79
C VAL A 124 -2.70 2.90 -3.60
N PRO A 125 -3.14 3.10 -4.84
CA PRO A 125 -4.01 2.15 -5.50
C PRO A 125 -3.26 1.02 -6.20
N THR A 126 -3.85 -0.17 -6.17
CA THR A 126 -3.68 -1.23 -7.16
C THR A 126 -5.08 -1.59 -7.67
N PHE A 127 -5.44 -1.07 -8.85
CA PHE A 127 -6.78 -1.26 -9.41
C PHE A 127 -6.84 -2.50 -10.31
N SER A 128 -7.33 -3.60 -9.75
CA SER A 128 -7.31 -4.90 -10.42
C SER A 128 -8.55 -5.10 -11.28
N THR A 129 -8.41 -4.99 -12.59
CA THR A 129 -9.48 -5.21 -13.57
C THR A 129 -9.69 -6.70 -13.89
N PRO A 130 -10.82 -7.11 -14.49
CA PRO A 130 -11.06 -8.51 -14.86
C PRO A 130 -9.92 -9.11 -15.69
N GLY A 131 -9.44 -10.29 -15.31
CA GLY A 131 -8.34 -10.99 -15.97
C GLY A 131 -6.94 -10.41 -15.72
N SER A 132 -6.83 -9.32 -14.96
CA SER A 132 -5.53 -8.66 -14.72
C SER A 132 -4.61 -9.48 -13.81
N LYS A 133 -3.31 -9.31 -14.04
CA LYS A 133 -2.23 -9.68 -13.12
C LYS A 133 -1.42 -8.42 -12.84
N LEU A 134 -1.42 -7.94 -11.60
CA LEU A 134 -0.71 -6.73 -11.19
C LEU A 134 0.28 -7.04 -10.06
N PRO A 135 1.49 -6.45 -10.06
CA PRO A 135 2.43 -6.62 -8.96
C PRO A 135 1.91 -5.90 -7.71
N LEU A 136 2.12 -6.51 -6.54
CA LEU A 136 2.01 -5.84 -5.26
C LEU A 136 3.41 -5.48 -4.79
N THR A 137 3.53 -4.34 -4.10
CA THR A 137 4.77 -4.00 -3.42
C THR A 137 4.99 -4.97 -2.28
N ASN A 138 6.17 -5.58 -2.27
CA ASN A 138 6.67 -6.46 -1.23
C ASN A 138 7.88 -5.80 -0.55
N PRO A 139 7.66 -4.97 0.50
CA PRO A 139 8.76 -4.25 1.14
C PRO A 139 9.77 -5.24 1.76
N ASP A 140 11.06 -5.00 1.55
CA ASP A 140 12.11 -5.70 2.27
C ASP A 140 12.30 -5.05 3.64
N GLY A 141 11.83 -5.73 4.69
CA GLY A 141 11.87 -5.20 6.05
C GLY A 141 13.28 -4.90 6.56
N ASN A 142 14.32 -5.51 5.95
CA ASN A 142 15.70 -5.28 6.36
C ASN A 142 16.24 -3.94 5.87
N THR A 143 15.82 -3.50 4.68
CA THR A 143 16.42 -2.39 3.94
C THR A 143 15.48 -1.20 3.72
N TYR A 144 14.18 -1.42 3.77
CA TYR A 144 13.17 -0.37 3.63
C TYR A 144 12.94 0.39 4.95
N TYR A 145 11.96 1.31 4.97
CA TYR A 145 11.54 2.06 6.15
C TYR A 145 11.32 1.16 7.37
N LYS A 146 11.77 1.63 8.54
CA LYS A 146 11.57 0.96 9.83
C LYS A 146 10.77 1.87 10.75
N TRP A 147 9.69 1.33 11.31
CA TRP A 147 8.84 2.03 12.25
C TRP A 147 9.28 1.77 13.68
N GLN A 148 9.77 2.78 14.39
CA GLN A 148 10.31 2.62 15.76
C GLN A 148 11.33 1.46 15.86
N GLY A 149 12.18 1.32 14.83
CA GLY A 149 13.16 0.24 14.72
C GLY A 149 12.60 -1.13 14.29
N LYS A 150 11.28 -1.27 14.11
CA LYS A 150 10.61 -2.51 13.69
C LYS A 150 10.52 -2.60 12.17
N LEU A 151 10.52 -3.84 11.67
CA LEU A 151 10.34 -4.12 10.24
C LEU A 151 8.95 -3.65 9.78
N THR A 152 8.86 -3.15 8.56
CA THR A 152 7.61 -2.72 7.94
C THR A 152 7.17 -3.71 6.86
N SER A 153 5.89 -4.03 6.85
CA SER A 153 5.20 -4.72 5.76
C SER A 153 4.18 -3.79 5.09
N ALA A 154 3.76 -4.13 3.88
CA ALA A 154 2.66 -3.46 3.20
C ALA A 154 1.33 -4.07 3.63
N GLN A 155 0.37 -3.21 3.97
CA GLN A 155 -1.03 -3.59 4.18
C GLN A 155 -1.88 -3.04 3.04
N TYR A 156 -2.73 -3.88 2.46
CA TYR A 156 -3.64 -3.51 1.40
C TYR A 156 -5.08 -3.76 1.81
N TYR A 157 -5.91 -2.74 1.65
CA TYR A 157 -7.33 -2.75 1.95
C TYR A 157 -8.09 -3.18 0.70
N VAL A 158 -8.74 -4.33 0.79
CA VAL A 158 -9.37 -5.03 -0.33
C VAL A 158 -10.85 -4.70 -0.33
N ASN A 159 -11.24 -3.80 -1.24
CA ASN A 159 -12.62 -3.34 -1.35
C ASN A 159 -13.51 -4.39 -2.05
N PRO A 160 -14.84 -4.32 -1.89
CA PRO A 160 -15.77 -5.14 -2.64
C PRO A 160 -15.59 -5.05 -4.16
N GLN A 161 -15.87 -6.14 -4.87
CA GLN A 161 -15.82 -6.13 -6.34
C GLN A 161 -16.90 -5.21 -6.92
N GLY A 162 -16.56 -4.48 -7.98
CA GLY A 162 -17.43 -3.49 -8.62
C GLY A 162 -17.34 -2.07 -8.04
N THR A 163 -16.55 -1.86 -6.98
CA THR A 163 -16.25 -0.52 -6.47
C THR A 163 -15.28 0.22 -7.41
N SER A 164 -15.49 1.53 -7.59
CA SER A 164 -14.56 2.41 -8.32
C SER A 164 -13.25 2.61 -7.55
N ILE A 165 -12.19 3.02 -8.23
CA ILE A 165 -10.91 3.33 -7.55
C ILE A 165 -11.07 4.55 -6.64
N GLU A 166 -11.90 5.52 -7.05
CA GLU A 166 -12.16 6.78 -6.34
C GLU A 166 -12.96 6.58 -5.06
N ASP A 167 -13.86 5.59 -5.02
CA ASP A 167 -14.65 5.26 -3.83
C ASP A 167 -13.92 4.27 -2.91
N GLY A 168 -13.06 3.41 -3.47
CA GLY A 168 -12.36 2.36 -2.71
C GLY A 168 -11.07 2.84 -2.05
N CYS A 169 -10.32 3.72 -2.70
CA CYS A 169 -9.00 4.16 -2.25
C CYS A 169 -9.06 5.51 -1.53
N ILE A 170 -9.70 5.52 -0.37
CA ILE A 170 -9.98 6.71 0.44
C ILE A 170 -9.81 6.42 1.94
N TRP A 171 -9.83 7.49 2.74
CA TRP A 171 -10.26 7.39 4.13
C TRP A 171 -11.80 7.35 4.14
N GLY A 172 -12.36 6.17 4.39
CA GLY A 172 -13.79 5.91 4.32
C GLY A 172 -14.56 6.35 5.57
N THR A 173 -15.88 6.29 5.47
CA THR A 173 -16.79 6.55 6.59
C THR A 173 -16.93 5.32 7.49
N PRO A 174 -17.07 5.50 8.82
CA PRO A 174 -17.40 4.41 9.74
C PRO A 174 -18.50 3.49 9.21
N ASP A 175 -18.26 2.19 9.30
CA ASP A 175 -19.16 1.12 8.83
C ASP A 175 -19.53 1.13 7.33
N GLY A 176 -18.85 1.95 6.52
CA GLY A 176 -19.13 2.11 5.08
C GLY A 176 -18.67 0.94 4.20
N GLY A 177 -17.79 0.07 4.70
CA GLY A 177 -17.28 -1.09 3.95
C GLY A 177 -16.24 -0.76 2.88
N LEU A 178 -15.72 0.46 2.84
CA LEU A 178 -14.77 0.97 1.83
C LEU A 178 -13.57 1.67 2.47
N GLY A 179 -12.43 1.73 1.78
CA GLY A 179 -11.22 2.37 2.29
C GLY A 179 -10.64 1.65 3.51
N ASN A 180 -10.33 2.36 4.60
CA ASN A 180 -9.97 1.75 5.89
C ASN A 180 -11.06 0.84 6.46
N TRP A 181 -12.30 0.94 5.99
CA TRP A 181 -13.40 0.08 6.43
C TRP A 181 -13.63 -1.08 5.47
N SER A 182 -12.70 -1.35 4.54
CA SER A 182 -12.83 -2.50 3.63
C SER A 182 -12.89 -3.82 4.39
N PRO A 183 -13.63 -4.85 3.94
CA PRO A 183 -13.77 -6.14 4.65
C PRO A 183 -12.46 -6.87 4.95
N MET A 184 -11.47 -6.74 4.08
CA MET A 184 -10.31 -7.61 4.09
C MET A 184 -9.01 -6.84 3.93
N ILE A 185 -7.96 -7.34 4.58
CA ILE A 185 -6.60 -6.82 4.49
C ILE A 185 -5.68 -7.90 3.92
N PHE A 186 -4.87 -7.55 2.91
CA PHE A 186 -3.70 -8.32 2.54
C PHE A 186 -2.45 -7.77 3.23
N GLY A 187 -1.65 -8.66 3.83
CA GLY A 187 -0.31 -8.34 4.32
C GLY A 187 0.74 -8.88 3.37
N VAL A 188 1.76 -8.08 3.05
CA VAL A 188 2.90 -8.49 2.23
C VAL A 188 4.20 -7.91 2.79
N GLY A 189 5.20 -8.74 3.04
CA GLY A 189 6.54 -8.27 3.41
C GLY A 189 7.61 -9.34 3.28
N TYR A 190 8.82 -8.92 2.94
CA TYR A 190 9.98 -9.78 2.81
C TYR A 190 10.89 -9.65 4.03
N SER A 191 11.22 -10.78 4.64
CA SER A 191 12.15 -10.87 5.76
C SER A 191 12.69 -12.29 5.89
N ASN A 192 13.91 -12.43 6.42
CA ASN A 192 14.54 -13.73 6.67
C ASN A 192 14.54 -14.68 5.45
N GLY A 193 14.76 -14.13 4.25
CA GLY A 193 14.86 -14.92 3.02
C GLY A 193 13.52 -15.36 2.41
N MET A 194 12.38 -14.91 2.94
CA MET A 194 11.05 -15.31 2.49
C MET A 194 10.12 -14.10 2.37
N SER A 195 9.15 -14.19 1.46
CA SER A 195 8.01 -13.26 1.44
C SER A 195 6.87 -13.84 2.24
N TRP A 196 6.33 -13.07 3.18
CA TRP A 196 5.17 -13.43 3.98
C TRP A 196 3.93 -12.77 3.38
N LEU A 197 2.92 -13.57 3.10
CA LEU A 197 1.66 -13.15 2.51
C LEU A 197 0.52 -13.55 3.46
N SER A 198 -0.34 -12.61 3.83
CA SER A 198 -1.50 -12.89 4.69
C SER A 198 -2.79 -12.35 4.11
N ILE A 199 -3.89 -13.00 4.48
CA ILE A 199 -5.25 -12.49 4.28
C ILE A 199 -5.91 -12.48 5.66
N SER A 200 -6.50 -11.37 6.06
CA SER A 200 -7.18 -11.25 7.35
C SER A 200 -8.45 -10.42 7.25
N GLN A 201 -9.39 -10.68 8.15
CA GLN A 201 -10.54 -9.81 8.39
C GLN A 201 -10.04 -8.46 8.90
N ASN A 202 -10.58 -7.38 8.34
CA ASN A 202 -10.35 -6.06 8.90
C ASN A 202 -11.11 -5.92 10.22
N GLN A 203 -10.40 -5.63 11.31
CA GLN A 203 -11.02 -5.51 12.63
C GLN A 203 -11.92 -4.28 12.76
N LEU A 204 -11.79 -3.29 11.87
CA LEU A 204 -12.69 -2.15 11.80
C LEU A 204 -14.03 -2.48 11.12
N TYR A 205 -14.11 -3.56 10.34
CA TYR A 205 -15.32 -3.88 9.60
C TYR A 205 -15.55 -5.39 9.54
N SER A 206 -16.57 -5.87 10.25
CA SER A 206 -16.81 -7.30 10.47
C SER A 206 -17.61 -8.00 9.37
N LYS A 207 -18.13 -7.28 8.37
CA LYS A 207 -18.88 -7.93 7.28
C LYS A 207 -17.93 -8.63 6.32
N SER A 208 -18.45 -9.68 5.70
CA SER A 208 -17.73 -10.49 4.73
C SER A 208 -17.48 -9.77 3.41
N LEU A 209 -16.36 -10.11 2.77
CA LEU A 209 -16.07 -9.73 1.40
C LEU A 209 -17.01 -10.47 0.43
N ASN A 210 -17.34 -9.85 -0.70
CA ASN A 210 -18.31 -10.38 -1.67
C ASN A 210 -17.68 -11.24 -2.79
N PHE A 211 -16.50 -11.81 -2.53
CA PHE A 211 -15.79 -12.76 -3.39
C PHE A 211 -14.76 -13.54 -2.58
N ASN A 212 -14.20 -14.61 -3.16
CA ASN A 212 -13.25 -15.47 -2.49
C ASN A 212 -11.81 -15.07 -2.83
N VAL A 213 -10.88 -15.38 -1.93
CA VAL A 213 -9.46 -15.11 -2.13
C VAL A 213 -8.62 -16.31 -1.72
N LYS A 214 -7.59 -16.65 -2.49
CA LYS A 214 -6.59 -17.65 -2.09
C LYS A 214 -5.18 -17.19 -2.42
N ILE A 215 -4.21 -17.59 -1.59
CA ILE A 215 -2.80 -17.45 -1.91
C ILE A 215 -2.30 -18.73 -2.58
N VAL A 216 -1.70 -18.61 -3.76
CA VAL A 216 -1.10 -19.73 -4.50
C VAL A 216 0.30 -19.39 -4.99
N GLY A 217 1.14 -20.40 -5.15
CA GLY A 217 2.43 -20.28 -5.85
C GLY A 217 2.24 -20.33 -7.37
N GLY A 218 3.13 -19.67 -8.11
CA GLY A 218 3.25 -19.84 -9.56
C GLY A 218 3.89 -21.17 -9.96
N PRO A 219 4.11 -21.37 -11.27
CA PRO A 219 4.98 -22.44 -11.76
C PRO A 219 6.33 -22.42 -11.04
N ASP A 220 6.83 -23.60 -10.67
CA ASP A 220 8.13 -23.81 -10.00
C ASP A 220 8.32 -23.03 -8.68
N SER A 221 7.23 -22.51 -8.10
CA SER A 221 7.28 -21.71 -6.88
C SER A 221 7.19 -22.61 -5.65
N LYS A 222 8.01 -22.30 -4.64
CA LYS A 222 7.99 -22.99 -3.35
C LYS A 222 7.22 -22.14 -2.35
N LEU A 223 5.92 -22.40 -2.23
CA LEU A 223 5.06 -21.78 -1.23
C LEU A 223 4.85 -22.74 -0.05
N ASN A 224 5.10 -22.26 1.16
CA ASN A 224 4.81 -22.97 2.41
C ASN A 224 3.52 -22.44 3.03
N GLY A 225 2.67 -23.36 3.49
CA GLY A 225 1.35 -23.05 4.02
C GLY A 225 0.26 -22.93 2.96
N LYS A 226 -0.99 -23.04 3.40
CA LYS A 226 -2.19 -22.74 2.62
C LYS A 226 -2.85 -21.52 3.27
N CYS A 227 -3.44 -20.65 2.48
CA CYS A 227 -4.25 -19.55 2.98
C CYS A 227 -5.34 -19.19 1.98
N LYS A 228 -6.59 -19.25 2.45
CA LYS A 228 -7.79 -19.08 1.65
C LYS A 228 -8.91 -18.44 2.47
N TYR A 229 -9.68 -17.57 1.85
CA TYR A 229 -10.95 -17.06 2.29
C TYR A 229 -12.02 -17.51 1.30
N GLU A 230 -13.00 -18.29 1.75
CA GLU A 230 -14.08 -18.77 0.89
C GLU A 230 -15.40 -18.79 1.64
N ASN A 231 -16.46 -18.26 1.01
CA ASN A 231 -17.80 -18.21 1.57
C ASN A 231 -17.87 -17.62 3.00
N GLY A 232 -17.10 -16.55 3.24
CA GLY A 232 -17.07 -15.89 4.56
C GLY A 232 -16.10 -16.50 5.57
N GLN A 233 -15.36 -17.56 5.23
CA GLN A 233 -14.53 -18.29 6.18
C GLN A 233 -13.06 -18.35 5.75
N PHE A 234 -12.16 -18.18 6.72
CA PHE A 234 -10.72 -18.33 6.53
C PHE A 234 -10.30 -19.79 6.76
N SER A 235 -9.35 -20.27 5.96
CA SER A 235 -8.72 -21.58 6.14
C SER A 235 -7.24 -21.52 5.79
N GLY A 236 -6.40 -22.20 6.57
CA GLY A 236 -4.96 -22.14 6.42
C GLY A 236 -4.20 -22.16 7.75
N GLY A 237 -2.88 -21.95 7.69
CA GLY A 237 -2.08 -21.69 8.89
C GLY A 237 -2.11 -20.20 9.24
N GLY A 238 -2.17 -19.83 10.53
CA GLY A 238 -2.17 -18.43 10.98
C GLY A 238 -3.24 -18.10 12.02
N TYR A 239 -3.85 -16.91 11.89
CA TYR A 239 -4.74 -16.22 12.85
C TYR A 239 -6.10 -16.88 13.14
N GLY A 240 -6.20 -18.21 13.09
CA GLY A 240 -7.46 -18.94 13.33
C GLY A 240 -8.57 -18.50 12.38
N GLU A 241 -9.76 -18.20 12.93
CA GLU A 241 -10.95 -17.79 12.16
C GLU A 241 -10.86 -16.36 11.59
N GLN A 242 -9.81 -15.60 11.92
CA GLN A 242 -9.69 -14.19 11.54
C GLN A 242 -8.70 -13.94 10.38
N GLY A 243 -8.00 -14.98 9.93
CA GLY A 243 -7.03 -14.85 8.86
C GLY A 243 -6.06 -16.01 8.76
N CYS A 244 -5.25 -15.98 7.72
CA CYS A 244 -4.22 -16.97 7.46
C CYS A 244 -3.00 -16.33 6.79
N THR A 245 -1.89 -17.07 6.77
CA THR A 245 -0.59 -16.66 6.24
C THR A 245 0.04 -17.80 5.43
N ALA A 246 0.73 -17.44 4.36
CA ALA A 246 1.61 -18.32 3.60
C ALA A 246 3.00 -17.65 3.44
N ALA A 247 4.04 -18.46 3.24
CA ALA A 247 5.40 -17.99 3.07
C ALA A 247 5.94 -18.45 1.70
N LEU A 248 6.28 -17.51 0.84
CA LEU A 248 6.96 -17.76 -0.43
C LEU A 248 8.47 -17.84 -0.18
N ILE A 249 9.04 -19.01 -0.44
CA ILE A 249 10.47 -19.29 -0.31
C ILE A 249 11.21 -18.98 -1.62
N SER A 250 10.60 -19.30 -2.76
CA SER A 250 11.16 -19.01 -4.10
C SER A 250 10.07 -19.01 -5.17
N GLY A 251 10.30 -18.31 -6.27
CA GLY A 251 9.35 -18.19 -7.39
C GLY A 251 8.41 -17.00 -7.21
N ASP A 252 7.15 -17.14 -7.62
CA ASP A 252 6.11 -16.12 -7.51
C ASP A 252 4.95 -16.59 -6.63
N ALA A 253 4.29 -15.65 -5.95
CA ALA A 253 3.03 -15.88 -5.25
C ALA A 253 1.93 -14.93 -5.72
N TYR A 254 0.69 -15.40 -5.65
CA TYR A 254 -0.48 -14.72 -6.17
C TYR A 254 -1.59 -14.71 -5.12
N PHE A 255 -2.13 -13.53 -4.83
CA PHE A 255 -3.49 -13.39 -4.32
C PHE A 255 -4.44 -13.56 -5.50
N VAL A 256 -5.18 -14.66 -5.55
CA VAL A 256 -6.17 -14.94 -6.60
C VAL A 256 -7.55 -14.56 -6.08
N LEU A 257 -8.22 -13.62 -6.74
CA LEU A 257 -9.60 -13.21 -6.48
C LEU A 257 -10.52 -14.02 -7.40
N TYR A 258 -11.52 -14.74 -6.87
CA TYR A 258 -12.38 -15.65 -7.64
C TYR A 258 -13.78 -15.86 -7.04
#